data_AF-A0AB39ULL5-F1
#
_entry.id   AF-A0AB39ULL5-F1
#
_cell.length_a   1.000
_cell.length_b   1.000
_cell.length_c   1.000
_cell.angle_alpha   90.00
_cell.angle_beta   90.00
_cell.angle_gamma   90.00
#
_symmetry.space_group_name_H-M   'P 1'
#
loop_
_entity.id
_entity.type
_entity.pdbx_description
1 polymer ?
#
loop_
_entity_poly.entity_id
_entity_poly.type
_entity_poly.pdbx_seq_one_letter_code
_entity_poly.pdbx_strand_id
1 'polypeptide(L)'
;MKSQNHKSFGQDALRHLYAIFAVVAMLATAGIVASLNPQRAEAATTTALSCATGNFYTVTSNGSVYRVTASGDVVNTALSNTGISFPVANRGDINGLAIGSSGSTAFAFERTSSTVAIKRWDASTGAVQSSAFTTLTKPSNLSFSASDLIAGGINPTDSNGYYYFGGFGTSNTGANSFLIWKANPTTFAVSFVGYISLPSDVVGTNGDLAFDQSGNLYVLSSSGSANHIIGVTTSALSAASGASIPYASRPSIDGSGLTYNGMAFSNTGTVYVQGQSNSVTRIGVTDPTQGGEPTQTYRVRDGSNDIDGVDLASCQTPPTIQALKKNVVARYDATDQFTLSITPLGSSAASATATTSGSIIGPQNEVAGPVIAVPGSTYVLEEVGAGSPTADLSKYSSSLSCIDANNGGAAVAVTPVAGSTTKYTMTIPTNTVAAISCTFTNKAVQKLWNFYLQKYGPQATSSTSPTALDGASFEILSDSGNQPGSVLATYNPTAVSGQTGKFSVSNIPEGTYWLREANVPTGYDGLASPVQFKVNSDGTVALTTGSSQVSVVTDQTGKVFTLNVSDPQKPGVELPNTGGEGTVMYLLIGLFVLFGGIAGSVLTKRIRPAR
;
A
#
# COMPACT_ATOMS: atom_id res chain seq x y z
N MET A 1 -80.49 -55.48 20.24
CA MET A 1 -81.08 -56.35 19.21
C MET A 1 -81.11 -55.60 17.88
N LYS A 2 -80.70 -56.28 16.81
CA LYS A 2 -80.42 -55.79 15.45
C LYS A 2 -81.63 -55.14 14.77
N SER A 3 -81.40 -54.11 13.94
CA SER A 3 -81.63 -54.17 12.48
C SER A 3 -81.16 -52.87 11.79
N GLN A 4 -80.36 -53.01 10.74
CA GLN A 4 -79.82 -51.96 9.88
C GLN A 4 -80.73 -51.62 8.68
N ASN A 5 -80.25 -50.63 7.90
CA ASN A 5 -80.38 -50.42 6.44
C ASN A 5 -81.42 -49.37 5.99
N HIS A 6 -81.20 -48.45 5.03
CA HIS A 6 -80.03 -48.00 4.25
C HIS A 6 -80.51 -46.86 3.31
N LYS A 7 -79.57 -46.02 2.81
CA LYS A 7 -79.50 -45.32 1.50
C LYS A 7 -79.84 -43.83 1.39
N SER A 8 -78.89 -43.14 0.74
CA SER A 8 -78.89 -41.80 0.18
C SER A 8 -79.31 -41.79 -1.30
N PHE A 9 -79.68 -40.61 -1.81
CA PHE A 9 -79.78 -40.17 -3.22
C PHE A 9 -79.68 -38.63 -3.17
N GLY A 10 -78.73 -37.92 -3.81
CA GLY A 10 -78.56 -37.64 -5.24
C GLY A 10 -78.77 -36.12 -5.46
N GLN A 11 -77.72 -35.29 -5.50
CA GLN A 11 -77.13 -34.58 -6.66
C GLN A 11 -78.05 -33.72 -7.55
N ASP A 12 -77.67 -32.44 -7.67
CA ASP A 12 -77.55 -31.61 -8.90
C ASP A 12 -78.35 -30.29 -9.05
N ALA A 13 -77.58 -29.30 -9.54
CA ALA A 13 -77.92 -28.21 -10.48
C ALA A 13 -77.79 -26.74 -10.00
N LEU A 14 -76.62 -26.17 -10.34
CA LEU A 14 -76.28 -24.76 -10.60
C LEU A 14 -77.38 -23.94 -11.32
N ARG A 15 -77.51 -22.64 -10.99
CA ARG A 15 -77.22 -21.50 -11.92
C ARG A 15 -77.42 -20.10 -11.29
N HIS A 16 -76.44 -19.23 -11.56
CA HIS A 16 -76.31 -17.81 -11.23
C HIS A 16 -77.31 -16.88 -11.96
N LEU A 17 -77.60 -15.67 -11.40
CA LEU A 17 -77.22 -14.32 -11.92
C LEU A 17 -78.05 -13.14 -11.29
N TYR A 18 -77.37 -12.00 -11.02
CA TYR A 18 -77.84 -10.58 -10.94
C TYR A 18 -78.73 -10.13 -9.75
N ALA A 19 -78.71 -8.89 -9.20
CA ALA A 19 -78.08 -7.59 -9.51
C ALA A 19 -78.09 -6.64 -8.26
N ILE A 20 -77.54 -5.44 -8.44
CA ILE A 20 -77.04 -4.44 -7.47
C ILE A 20 -77.88 -3.12 -7.46
N PHE A 21 -77.92 -2.43 -6.30
CA PHE A 21 -78.15 -0.99 -5.94
C PHE A 21 -79.55 -0.28 -5.92
N ALA A 22 -79.87 0.35 -4.75
CA ALA A 22 -80.49 1.69 -4.55
C ALA A 22 -80.45 2.07 -3.02
N VAL A 23 -79.62 3.01 -2.50
CA VAL A 23 -79.69 4.50 -2.37
C VAL A 23 -80.51 5.08 -1.18
N VAL A 24 -79.78 5.55 -0.14
CA VAL A 24 -79.83 6.80 0.68
C VAL A 24 -81.01 7.17 1.62
N ALA A 25 -80.71 7.05 2.93
CA ALA A 25 -80.81 7.98 4.09
C ALA A 25 -82.12 8.67 4.58
N MET A 26 -82.41 8.49 5.89
CA MET A 26 -82.85 9.54 6.83
C MET A 26 -82.28 9.28 8.25
N LEU A 27 -82.00 10.38 8.97
CA LEU A 27 -81.16 10.53 10.16
C LEU A 27 -81.96 10.67 11.48
N ALA A 28 -81.25 10.36 12.58
CA ALA A 28 -81.41 10.82 13.99
C ALA A 28 -82.45 10.07 14.87
N THR A 29 -82.22 9.69 16.14
CA THR A 29 -81.31 10.20 17.20
C THR A 29 -80.90 9.14 18.25
N ALA A 30 -79.64 9.22 18.68
CA ALA A 30 -79.10 9.05 20.05
C ALA A 30 -79.36 7.77 20.89
N GLY A 31 -78.28 7.03 21.15
CA GLY A 31 -78.18 6.02 22.22
C GLY A 31 -76.78 5.40 22.24
N ILE A 32 -75.92 5.89 23.14
CA ILE A 32 -74.51 5.53 23.28
C ILE A 32 -74.36 4.12 23.86
N VAL A 33 -73.71 3.22 23.12
CA VAL A 33 -72.95 2.08 23.68
C VAL A 33 -71.61 2.06 22.98
N ALA A 34 -70.56 2.43 23.71
CA ALA A 34 -69.19 2.41 23.23
C ALA A 34 -68.75 0.95 23.02
N SER A 35 -68.72 0.50 21.76
CA SER A 35 -67.91 -0.64 21.36
C SER A 35 -66.45 -0.20 21.33
N LEU A 36 -65.62 -0.86 22.14
CA LEU A 36 -64.16 -0.74 22.14
C LEU A 36 -63.62 -0.90 20.72
N ASN A 37 -63.32 0.22 20.08
CA ASN A 37 -62.43 0.26 18.93
C ASN A 37 -61.02 0.15 19.52
N PRO A 38 -60.22 -0.90 19.25
CA PRO A 38 -58.80 -0.80 19.52
C PRO A 38 -58.32 0.27 18.54
N GLN A 39 -58.14 1.49 19.02
CA GLN A 39 -57.31 2.45 18.33
C GLN A 39 -55.97 1.75 18.17
N ARG A 40 -55.72 1.29 16.95
CA ARG A 40 -54.39 1.09 16.40
C ARG A 40 -53.68 2.40 16.71
N ALA A 41 -52.85 2.38 17.76
CA ALA A 41 -51.95 3.47 18.03
C ALA A 41 -51.18 3.68 16.73
N GLU A 42 -51.42 4.80 16.07
CA GLU A 42 -50.49 5.29 15.06
C GLU A 42 -49.21 5.54 15.85
N ALA A 43 -48.27 4.60 15.76
CA ALA A 43 -46.92 4.83 16.24
C ALA A 43 -46.46 6.13 15.56
N ALA A 44 -46.17 7.16 16.36
CA ALA A 44 -45.55 8.36 15.86
C ALA A 44 -44.26 7.92 15.16
N THR A 45 -44.25 7.94 13.83
CA THR A 45 -43.05 7.63 13.05
C THR A 45 -42.02 8.69 13.35
N THR A 46 -41.03 8.37 14.19
CA THR A 46 -39.88 9.24 14.40
C THR A 46 -39.08 9.30 13.11
N THR A 47 -38.69 10.50 12.69
CA THR A 47 -37.85 10.66 11.49
C THR A 47 -36.43 10.18 11.78
N ALA A 48 -35.79 9.54 10.79
CA ALA A 48 -34.37 9.20 10.86
C ALA A 48 -33.50 10.41 11.22
N LEU A 49 -32.38 10.14 11.89
CA LEU A 49 -31.36 11.16 12.15
C LEU A 49 -30.83 11.71 10.82
N SER A 50 -30.62 13.02 10.75
CA SER A 50 -30.13 13.65 9.53
C SER A 50 -28.64 13.38 9.33
N CYS A 51 -28.31 12.81 8.19
CA CYS A 51 -26.93 12.52 7.78
C CYS A 51 -26.37 13.57 6.80
N ALA A 52 -26.95 14.78 6.80
CA ALA A 52 -26.46 15.90 6.01
C ALA A 52 -25.05 16.32 6.44
N THR A 53 -24.29 16.92 5.52
CA THR A 53 -22.96 17.45 5.80
C THR A 53 -22.94 18.39 6.99
N GLY A 54 -22.02 18.12 7.92
CA GLY A 54 -21.84 18.91 9.14
C GLY A 54 -22.78 18.50 10.29
N ASN A 55 -23.66 17.51 10.11
CA ASN A 55 -24.47 16.98 11.20
C ASN A 55 -23.76 15.82 11.90
N PHE A 56 -23.66 15.93 13.22
CA PHE A 56 -23.13 14.92 14.10
C PHE A 56 -23.83 15.01 15.46
N TYR A 57 -23.61 14.04 16.34
CA TYR A 57 -24.48 13.80 17.48
C TYR A 57 -23.66 13.44 18.69
N THR A 58 -24.02 14.01 19.84
CA THR A 58 -23.44 13.68 21.14
C THR A 58 -24.48 12.96 21.98
N VAL A 59 -24.03 12.00 22.79
CA VAL A 59 -24.86 11.38 23.82
C VAL A 59 -24.32 11.77 25.19
N THR A 60 -25.22 12.01 26.14
CA THR A 60 -24.88 12.22 27.54
C THR A 60 -24.82 10.90 28.31
N SER A 61 -24.19 10.89 29.48
CA SER A 61 -24.16 9.70 30.36
C SER A 61 -25.55 9.17 30.75
N ASN A 62 -26.56 10.06 30.79
CA ASN A 62 -27.96 9.69 31.04
C ASN A 62 -28.73 9.23 29.78
N GLY A 63 -28.05 9.16 28.63
CA GLY A 63 -28.56 8.59 27.39
C GLY A 63 -29.29 9.55 26.45
N SER A 64 -29.39 10.83 26.78
CA SER A 64 -30.01 11.83 25.89
C SER A 64 -29.12 12.12 24.69
N VAL A 65 -29.69 12.11 23.49
CA VAL A 65 -28.95 12.35 22.24
C VAL A 65 -29.27 13.74 21.69
N TYR A 66 -28.23 14.53 21.46
CA TYR A 66 -28.31 15.88 20.94
C TYR A 66 -27.65 15.98 19.57
N ARG A 67 -28.30 16.70 18.66
CA ARG A 67 -27.70 17.05 17.37
C ARG A 67 -26.83 18.28 17.52
N VAL A 68 -25.63 18.17 16.98
CA VAL A 68 -24.68 19.25 16.73
C VAL A 68 -24.60 19.47 15.22
N THR A 69 -24.39 20.72 14.81
CA THR A 69 -24.24 21.08 13.39
C THR A 69 -23.00 21.94 13.23
N ALA A 70 -22.30 21.79 12.11
CA ALA A 70 -21.18 22.64 11.74
C ALA A 70 -21.33 23.16 10.30
N SER A 71 -20.78 24.35 10.06
CA SER A 71 -20.69 24.96 8.74
C SER A 71 -19.24 25.40 8.53
N GLY A 72 -18.51 24.67 7.67
CA GLY A 72 -17.05 24.78 7.63
C GLY A 72 -16.44 24.41 8.98
N ASP A 73 -15.53 25.24 9.48
CA ASP A 73 -14.83 25.02 10.76
C ASP A 73 -15.57 25.61 11.98
N VAL A 74 -16.81 26.06 11.78
CA VAL A 74 -17.63 26.68 12.83
C VAL A 74 -18.69 25.71 13.33
N VAL A 75 -18.63 25.38 14.63
CA VAL A 75 -19.62 24.54 15.31
C VAL A 75 -20.74 25.41 15.87
N ASN A 76 -21.99 25.01 15.62
CA ASN A 76 -23.16 25.61 16.23
C ASN A 76 -23.23 25.23 17.71
N THR A 77 -23.16 26.25 18.57
CA THR A 77 -23.13 26.07 20.03
C THR A 77 -24.48 25.77 20.66
N ALA A 78 -25.59 26.02 19.94
CA ALA A 78 -26.95 25.74 20.38
C ALA A 78 -27.41 24.38 19.84
N LEU A 79 -27.40 23.37 20.72
CA LEU A 79 -27.76 21.99 20.38
C LEU A 79 -29.26 21.82 20.30
N SER A 80 -29.70 20.87 19.48
CA SER A 80 -31.11 20.46 19.39
C SER A 80 -31.26 19.06 19.98
N ASN A 81 -32.12 18.89 20.99
CA ASN A 81 -32.50 17.55 21.46
C ASN A 81 -33.21 16.79 20.33
N THR A 82 -32.77 15.57 20.05
CA THR A 82 -33.33 14.74 18.97
C THR A 82 -34.64 14.06 19.35
N GLY A 83 -34.97 14.04 20.64
CA GLY A 83 -36.05 13.21 21.21
C GLY A 83 -35.63 11.77 21.48
N ILE A 84 -34.42 11.35 21.05
CA ILE A 84 -33.88 10.02 21.35
C ILE A 84 -33.26 10.04 22.75
N SER A 85 -33.63 9.04 23.56
CA SER A 85 -33.02 8.79 24.85
C SER A 85 -32.80 7.29 25.05
N PHE A 86 -31.55 6.90 25.30
CA PHE A 86 -31.19 5.54 25.70
C PHE A 86 -31.46 5.38 27.20
N PRO A 87 -32.49 4.61 27.62
CA PRO A 87 -32.87 4.53 29.03
C PRO A 87 -31.78 3.82 29.84
N VAL A 88 -31.43 4.39 30.99
CA VAL A 88 -30.49 3.82 31.95
C VAL A 88 -31.25 3.02 32.99
N ALA A 89 -30.91 1.74 33.17
CA ALA A 89 -31.65 0.84 34.03
C ALA A 89 -31.07 0.73 35.45
N ASN A 90 -29.73 0.80 35.64
CA ASN A 90 -29.09 0.46 36.92
C ASN A 90 -27.73 1.16 37.17
N ARG A 91 -27.65 2.33 37.82
CA ARG A 91 -26.38 3.01 38.23
C ARG A 91 -25.20 2.95 37.22
N GLY A 92 -25.49 2.72 35.94
CA GLY A 92 -24.55 2.53 34.87
C GLY A 92 -24.59 3.75 33.97
N ASP A 93 -23.56 3.92 33.16
CA ASP A 93 -23.44 5.10 32.31
C ASP A 93 -23.48 4.70 30.84
N ILE A 94 -24.16 5.53 30.04
CA ILE A 94 -24.22 5.39 28.58
C ILE A 94 -22.91 5.85 27.96
N ASN A 95 -22.44 5.15 26.94
CA ASN A 95 -21.32 5.56 26.10
C ASN A 95 -21.36 4.81 24.74
N GLY A 96 -20.41 5.06 23.84
CA GLY A 96 -20.24 4.37 22.56
C GLY A 96 -21.36 4.64 21.56
N LEU A 97 -21.72 5.90 21.36
CA LEU A 97 -22.75 6.27 20.39
C LEU A 97 -22.30 5.83 18.99
N ALA A 98 -23.24 5.29 18.23
CA ALA A 98 -23.00 4.83 16.88
C ALA A 98 -24.24 5.12 16.04
N ILE A 99 -24.07 5.68 14.85
CA ILE A 99 -25.19 6.01 13.97
C ILE A 99 -24.99 5.33 12.62
N GLY A 100 -26.02 4.62 12.16
CA GLY A 100 -26.00 3.95 10.86
C GLY A 100 -25.98 4.96 9.72
N SER A 101 -25.45 4.56 8.56
CA SER A 101 -25.28 5.43 7.39
C SER A 101 -26.58 6.08 6.87
N SER A 102 -27.74 5.47 7.15
CA SER A 102 -29.06 6.02 6.82
C SER A 102 -29.69 6.89 7.93
N GLY A 103 -29.04 7.00 9.09
CA GLY A 103 -29.57 7.65 10.29
C GLY A 103 -30.79 6.95 10.89
N SER A 104 -31.19 5.79 10.35
CA SER A 104 -32.39 5.07 10.78
C SER A 104 -32.17 4.17 12.00
N THR A 105 -30.91 3.95 12.36
CA THR A 105 -30.52 3.13 13.52
C THR A 105 -29.42 3.84 14.29
N ALA A 106 -29.50 3.80 15.61
CA ALA A 106 -28.41 4.24 16.48
C ALA A 106 -28.15 3.19 17.58
N PHE A 107 -26.90 3.06 17.99
CA PHE A 107 -26.48 2.19 19.08
C PHE A 107 -25.80 2.99 20.17
N ALA A 108 -25.85 2.44 21.37
CA ALA A 108 -25.01 2.81 22.51
C ALA A 108 -24.90 1.58 23.42
N PHE A 109 -24.02 1.61 24.40
CA PHE A 109 -24.05 0.64 25.49
C PHE A 109 -24.27 1.31 26.84
N GLU A 110 -24.88 0.57 27.76
CA GLU A 110 -24.86 0.88 29.19
C GLU A 110 -23.87 -0.07 29.85
N ARG A 111 -22.90 0.48 30.59
CA ARG A 111 -21.86 -0.30 31.27
C ARG A 111 -21.95 -0.16 32.78
N THR A 112 -21.60 -1.23 33.48
CA THR A 112 -21.30 -1.24 34.91
C THR A 112 -19.79 -1.48 35.09
N SER A 113 -19.35 -1.73 36.33
CA SER A 113 -17.97 -2.17 36.59
C SER A 113 -17.62 -3.53 35.97
N SER A 114 -18.59 -4.37 35.57
CA SER A 114 -18.28 -5.74 35.12
C SER A 114 -19.15 -6.28 33.98
N THR A 115 -20.24 -5.59 33.65
CA THR A 115 -21.20 -6.04 32.65
C THR A 115 -21.59 -4.92 31.71
N VAL A 116 -22.02 -5.28 30.50
CA VAL A 116 -22.49 -4.35 29.48
C VAL A 116 -23.85 -4.79 28.93
N ALA A 117 -24.72 -3.83 28.65
CA ALA A 117 -25.96 -4.03 27.90
C ALA A 117 -25.92 -3.18 26.63
N ILE A 118 -26.16 -3.80 25.48
CA ILE A 118 -26.19 -3.11 24.18
C ILE A 118 -27.59 -2.56 23.97
N LYS A 119 -27.67 -1.31 23.52
CA LYS A 119 -28.93 -0.63 23.22
C LYS A 119 -28.97 -0.24 21.75
N ARG A 120 -30.15 -0.35 21.16
CA ARG A 120 -30.41 0.01 19.76
C ARG A 120 -31.70 0.80 19.64
N TRP A 121 -31.60 1.99 19.07
CA TRP A 121 -32.73 2.78 18.64
C TRP A 121 -33.06 2.49 17.16
N ASP A 122 -34.35 2.44 16.85
CA ASP A 122 -34.88 2.22 15.49
C ASP A 122 -35.86 3.34 15.12
N ALA A 123 -35.55 4.09 14.06
CA ALA A 123 -36.36 5.21 13.60
C ALA A 123 -37.78 4.83 13.19
N SER A 124 -37.99 3.62 12.66
CA SER A 124 -39.31 3.19 12.19
C SER A 124 -40.31 3.00 13.34
N THR A 125 -39.81 2.69 14.54
CA THR A 125 -40.63 2.47 15.73
C THR A 125 -40.47 3.57 16.78
N GLY A 126 -39.39 4.35 16.71
CA GLY A 126 -38.97 5.28 17.75
C GLY A 126 -38.49 4.61 19.04
N ALA A 127 -38.50 3.27 19.11
CA ALA A 127 -38.23 2.53 20.33
C ALA A 127 -36.74 2.23 20.50
N VAL A 128 -36.31 2.16 21.76
CA VAL A 128 -35.00 1.62 22.15
C VAL A 128 -35.17 0.20 22.65
N GLN A 129 -34.47 -0.73 22.01
CA GLN A 129 -34.29 -2.10 22.46
C GLN A 129 -33.01 -2.20 23.28
N SER A 130 -33.00 -3.06 24.30
CA SER A 130 -31.85 -3.29 25.16
C SER A 130 -31.61 -4.78 25.32
N SER A 131 -30.35 -5.21 25.23
CA SER A 131 -29.95 -6.54 25.64
C SER A 131 -30.01 -6.68 27.18
N ALA A 132 -29.98 -7.91 27.66
CA ALA A 132 -29.60 -8.18 29.05
C ALA A 132 -28.13 -7.79 29.27
N PHE A 133 -27.77 -7.50 30.51
CA PHE A 133 -26.38 -7.29 30.89
C PHE A 133 -25.59 -8.59 30.75
N THR A 134 -24.46 -8.52 30.06
CA THR A 134 -23.54 -9.65 29.84
C THR A 134 -22.13 -9.29 30.28
N THR A 135 -21.38 -10.28 30.72
CA THR A 135 -19.93 -10.16 30.93
C THR A 135 -19.21 -10.28 29.60
N LEU A 136 -18.18 -9.46 29.41
CA LEU A 136 -17.32 -9.53 28.21
C LEU A 136 -16.34 -10.69 28.32
N THR A 137 -16.30 -11.51 27.27
CA THR A 137 -15.28 -12.56 27.12
C THR A 137 -14.09 -12.02 26.33
N LYS A 138 -12.88 -12.37 26.76
CA LYS A 138 -11.60 -12.02 26.11
C LYS A 138 -10.53 -13.06 26.44
N PRO A 139 -9.44 -13.14 25.66
CA PRO A 139 -8.25 -13.93 25.99
C PRO A 139 -7.68 -13.59 27.38
N SER A 140 -7.17 -14.61 28.10
CA SER A 140 -6.65 -14.47 29.46
C SER A 140 -5.35 -13.66 29.58
N ASN A 141 -4.65 -13.46 28.46
CA ASN A 141 -3.45 -12.62 28.39
C ASN A 141 -3.77 -11.12 28.31
N LEU A 142 -5.04 -10.73 28.36
CA LEU A 142 -5.50 -9.35 28.34
C LEU A 142 -6.25 -9.00 29.63
N SER A 143 -6.02 -7.80 30.14
CA SER A 143 -6.72 -7.20 31.28
C SER A 143 -7.61 -6.07 30.79
N PHE A 144 -8.88 -6.11 31.19
CA PHE A 144 -9.92 -5.18 30.75
C PHE A 144 -11.16 -5.31 31.62
N SER A 145 -11.72 -4.19 32.07
CA SER A 145 -12.98 -4.08 32.80
C SER A 145 -14.09 -3.52 31.89
N ALA A 146 -15.35 -3.88 32.14
CA ALA A 146 -16.46 -3.27 31.39
C ALA A 146 -16.54 -1.75 31.61
N SER A 147 -16.03 -1.25 32.75
CA SER A 147 -15.86 0.18 33.04
C SER A 147 -14.82 0.89 32.18
N ASP A 148 -14.09 0.17 31.32
CA ASP A 148 -13.08 0.73 30.43
C ASP A 148 -13.61 0.90 28.99
N LEU A 149 -14.86 0.45 28.71
CA LEU A 149 -15.53 0.62 27.42
C LEU A 149 -15.89 2.08 27.13
N ILE A 150 -15.28 2.71 26.13
CA ILE A 150 -15.41 4.16 25.92
C ILE A 150 -15.78 4.55 24.48
N ALA A 151 -15.91 3.58 23.57
CA ALA A 151 -16.04 3.87 22.14
C ALA A 151 -17.08 2.97 21.47
N GLY A 152 -17.75 3.50 20.43
CA GLY A 152 -18.70 2.75 19.63
C GLY A 152 -18.77 3.23 18.18
N GLY A 153 -19.06 2.32 17.25
CA GLY A 153 -19.16 2.64 15.83
C GLY A 153 -19.79 1.52 15.02
N ILE A 154 -20.22 1.84 13.80
CA ILE A 154 -20.80 0.86 12.87
C ILE A 154 -19.91 0.81 11.64
N ASN A 155 -19.49 -0.39 11.29
CA ASN A 155 -18.82 -0.60 10.01
C ASN A 155 -19.88 -0.53 8.89
N PRO A 156 -19.85 0.48 8.00
CA PRO A 156 -20.86 0.62 6.95
C PRO A 156 -20.77 -0.47 5.86
N THR A 157 -19.64 -1.19 5.78
CA THR A 157 -19.48 -2.31 4.82
C THR A 157 -19.90 -3.66 5.40
N ASP A 158 -20.17 -3.74 6.70
CA ASP A 158 -20.70 -4.97 7.27
C ASP A 158 -22.16 -5.15 6.89
N SER A 159 -22.41 -6.08 5.96
CA SER A 159 -23.76 -6.44 5.51
C SER A 159 -24.74 -6.80 6.63
N ASN A 160 -24.25 -7.24 7.79
CA ASN A 160 -25.10 -7.55 8.94
C ASN A 160 -25.34 -6.34 9.83
N GLY A 161 -24.59 -5.23 9.66
CA GLY A 161 -24.71 -4.01 10.48
C GLY A 161 -24.24 -4.18 11.91
N TYR A 162 -23.16 -4.95 12.16
CA TYR A 162 -22.62 -5.12 13.51
C TYR A 162 -22.23 -3.78 14.15
N TYR A 163 -22.59 -3.64 15.43
CA TYR A 163 -22.14 -2.54 16.27
C TYR A 163 -20.81 -2.94 16.92
N TYR A 164 -19.75 -2.20 16.59
CA TYR A 164 -18.42 -2.38 17.14
C TYR A 164 -18.24 -1.44 18.33
N PHE A 165 -17.61 -1.92 19.38
CA PHE A 165 -17.39 -1.15 20.60
C PHE A 165 -16.13 -1.63 21.31
N GLY A 166 -15.52 -0.76 22.11
CA GLY A 166 -14.21 -1.07 22.68
C GLY A 166 -13.71 -0.08 23.71
N GLY A 167 -12.47 -0.28 24.13
CA GLY A 167 -11.80 0.60 25.07
C GLY A 167 -10.36 0.20 25.38
N PHE A 168 -9.71 0.97 26.23
CA PHE A 168 -8.30 0.77 26.60
C PHE A 168 -8.16 -0.27 27.72
N GLY A 169 -7.20 -1.17 27.55
CA GLY A 169 -6.79 -2.15 28.55
C GLY A 169 -5.30 -2.41 28.43
N THR A 170 -4.85 -3.52 29.00
CA THR A 170 -3.44 -3.91 28.98
C THR A 170 -3.27 -5.36 28.63
N SER A 171 -2.14 -5.69 28.02
CA SER A 171 -1.68 -7.08 27.90
C SER A 171 -0.96 -7.52 29.17
N ASN A 172 -0.76 -8.82 29.34
CA ASN A 172 0.01 -9.41 30.44
C ASN A 172 1.51 -9.01 30.43
N THR A 173 2.03 -8.48 29.32
CA THR A 173 3.37 -7.88 29.26
C THR A 173 3.39 -6.41 29.69
N GLY A 174 2.23 -5.85 30.04
CA GLY A 174 2.06 -4.45 30.42
C GLY A 174 1.90 -3.49 29.24
N ALA A 175 1.90 -3.97 28.00
CA ALA A 175 1.67 -3.10 26.84
C ALA A 175 0.22 -2.62 26.80
N ASN A 176 0.03 -1.31 26.62
CA ASN A 176 -1.28 -0.69 26.40
C ASN A 176 -1.94 -1.27 25.15
N SER A 177 -3.25 -1.50 25.21
CA SER A 177 -3.99 -2.09 24.10
C SER A 177 -5.38 -1.50 24.00
N PHE A 178 -5.90 -1.39 22.77
CA PHE A 178 -7.31 -1.09 22.55
C PHE A 178 -8.05 -2.38 22.17
N LEU A 179 -8.99 -2.81 23.00
CA LEU A 179 -9.73 -4.06 22.81
C LEU A 179 -11.06 -3.79 22.11
N ILE A 180 -11.44 -4.69 21.21
CA ILE A 180 -12.61 -4.50 20.33
C ILE A 180 -13.54 -5.71 20.42
N TRP A 181 -14.83 -5.43 20.60
CA TRP A 181 -15.93 -6.38 20.48
C TRP A 181 -16.87 -5.92 19.38
N LYS A 182 -17.75 -6.84 18.96
CA LYS A 182 -18.90 -6.52 18.12
C LYS A 182 -20.17 -7.19 18.64
N ALA A 183 -21.29 -6.50 18.49
CA ALA A 183 -22.62 -6.97 18.84
C ALA A 183 -23.47 -7.16 17.58
N ASN A 184 -24.11 -8.31 17.46
CA ASN A 184 -25.08 -8.54 16.39
C ASN A 184 -26.28 -7.61 16.58
N PRO A 185 -26.71 -6.86 15.57
CA PRO A 185 -27.73 -5.83 15.77
C PRO A 185 -29.13 -6.37 16.03
N THR A 186 -29.38 -7.65 15.74
CA THR A 186 -30.69 -8.29 15.93
C THR A 186 -30.74 -9.12 17.20
N THR A 187 -29.71 -9.94 17.46
CA THR A 187 -29.68 -10.84 18.63
C THR A 187 -28.96 -10.24 19.83
N PHE A 188 -28.25 -9.12 19.66
CA PHE A 188 -27.36 -8.51 20.64
C PHE A 188 -26.23 -9.44 21.14
N ALA A 189 -25.98 -10.56 20.47
CA ALA A 189 -24.89 -11.46 20.81
C ALA A 189 -23.55 -10.73 20.63
N VAL A 190 -22.75 -10.70 21.71
CA VAL A 190 -21.44 -10.06 21.77
C VAL A 190 -20.33 -11.07 21.48
N SER A 191 -19.37 -10.69 20.65
CA SER A 191 -18.18 -11.48 20.35
C SER A 191 -16.91 -10.61 20.37
N PHE A 192 -15.79 -11.18 20.81
CA PHE A 192 -14.50 -10.52 20.79
C PHE A 192 -13.92 -10.52 19.37
N VAL A 193 -13.45 -9.36 18.91
CA VAL A 193 -12.86 -9.19 17.57
C VAL A 193 -11.35 -9.37 17.63
N GLY A 194 -10.70 -8.70 18.57
CA GLY A 194 -9.25 -8.65 18.70
C GLY A 194 -8.80 -7.41 19.46
N TYR A 195 -7.52 -7.10 19.38
CA TYR A 195 -6.95 -5.94 20.08
C TYR A 195 -5.83 -5.27 19.27
N ILE A 196 -5.71 -3.96 19.37
CA ILE A 196 -4.59 -3.21 18.79
C ILE A 196 -3.56 -3.02 19.90
N SER A 197 -2.35 -3.55 19.74
CA SER A 197 -1.24 -3.25 20.66
C SER A 197 -0.73 -1.84 20.38
N LEU A 198 -0.84 -0.96 21.37
CA LEU A 198 -0.45 0.44 21.23
C LEU A 198 1.06 0.60 21.47
N PRO A 199 1.74 1.47 20.70
CA PRO A 199 3.11 1.89 21.00
C PRO A 199 3.24 2.51 22.40
N SER A 200 4.43 2.44 23.00
CA SER A 200 4.67 2.96 24.36
C SER A 200 4.47 4.48 24.49
N ASP A 201 4.64 5.23 23.39
CA ASP A 201 4.40 6.67 23.31
C ASP A 201 2.92 7.02 23.10
N VAL A 202 2.07 6.04 22.81
CA VAL A 202 0.62 6.22 22.66
C VAL A 202 -0.09 5.68 23.89
N VAL A 203 -0.59 6.60 24.72
CA VAL A 203 -1.37 6.28 25.91
C VAL A 203 -2.77 6.86 25.71
N GLY A 204 -3.79 6.01 25.79
CA GLY A 204 -5.19 6.41 25.77
C GLY A 204 -5.81 6.26 27.15
N THR A 205 -6.31 7.36 27.71
CA THR A 205 -7.17 7.34 28.91
C THR A 205 -8.65 7.43 28.55
N ASN A 206 -8.94 8.03 27.39
CA ASN A 206 -10.26 8.06 26.77
C ASN A 206 -10.09 8.14 25.24
N GLY A 207 -11.19 8.19 24.50
CA GLY A 207 -11.15 8.22 23.06
C GLY A 207 -12.49 7.87 22.45
N ASP A 208 -12.43 7.32 21.24
CA ASP A 208 -13.60 6.88 20.50
C ASP A 208 -13.18 5.96 19.33
N LEU A 209 -14.13 5.43 18.57
CA LEU A 209 -13.88 4.72 17.33
C LEU A 209 -14.90 5.09 16.25
N ALA A 210 -14.45 5.14 15.01
CA ALA A 210 -15.32 5.37 13.85
C ALA A 210 -14.83 4.59 12.63
N PHE A 211 -15.67 4.50 11.61
CA PHE A 211 -15.35 3.81 10.36
C PHE A 211 -15.41 4.75 9.17
N ASP A 212 -14.61 4.45 8.15
CA ASP A 212 -14.85 4.99 6.82
C ASP A 212 -15.81 4.11 6.00
N GLN A 213 -16.13 4.59 4.81
CA GLN A 213 -16.99 3.94 3.82
C GLN A 213 -16.49 2.60 3.29
N SER A 214 -15.19 2.29 3.42
CA SER A 214 -14.63 0.99 3.04
C SER A 214 -14.50 0.04 4.22
N GLY A 215 -14.94 0.46 5.42
CA GLY A 215 -14.91 -0.33 6.63
C GLY A 215 -13.55 -0.40 7.29
N ASN A 216 -12.68 0.56 7.02
CA ASN A 216 -11.49 0.75 7.83
C ASN A 216 -11.88 1.36 9.18
N LEU A 217 -11.21 0.91 10.23
CA LEU A 217 -11.44 1.36 11.60
C LEU A 217 -10.45 2.47 11.94
N TYR A 218 -10.94 3.49 12.61
CA TYR A 218 -10.15 4.58 13.19
C TYR A 218 -10.43 4.63 14.68
N VAL A 219 -9.38 4.50 15.49
CA VAL A 219 -9.47 4.62 16.95
C VAL A 219 -8.83 5.93 17.37
N LEU A 220 -9.61 6.78 18.02
CA LEU A 220 -9.09 7.95 18.72
C LEU A 220 -8.47 7.48 20.04
N SER A 221 -7.19 7.75 20.23
CA SER A 221 -6.49 7.57 21.50
C SER A 221 -6.17 8.93 22.08
N SER A 222 -6.72 9.23 23.25
CA SER A 222 -6.55 10.54 23.88
C SER A 222 -6.10 10.42 25.33
N SER A 223 -5.05 11.17 25.68
CA SER A 223 -4.61 11.39 27.06
C SER A 223 -4.67 12.87 27.47
N GLY A 224 -5.02 13.76 26.54
CA GLY A 224 -4.93 15.21 26.70
C GLY A 224 -3.56 15.77 26.32
N SER A 225 -2.47 15.11 26.70
CA SER A 225 -1.11 15.53 26.31
C SER A 225 -0.63 14.92 25.00
N ALA A 226 -1.22 13.79 24.58
CA ALA A 226 -0.97 13.15 23.30
C ALA A 226 -2.27 12.56 22.77
N ASN A 227 -2.72 13.06 21.62
CA ASN A 227 -3.95 12.67 20.96
C ASN A 227 -3.66 12.17 19.55
N HIS A 228 -4.10 10.94 19.24
CA HIS A 228 -3.78 10.25 17.98
C HIS A 228 -5.03 9.61 17.37
N ILE A 229 -5.07 9.53 16.04
CA ILE A 229 -6.01 8.68 15.31
C ILE A 229 -5.23 7.48 14.78
N ILE A 230 -5.60 6.28 15.21
CA ILE A 230 -4.96 5.02 14.81
C ILE A 230 -5.83 4.38 13.74
N GLY A 231 -5.29 4.26 12.52
CA GLY A 231 -5.98 3.63 11.40
C GLY A 231 -5.67 2.14 11.31
N VAL A 232 -6.71 1.33 11.12
CA VAL A 232 -6.65 -0.12 10.91
C VAL A 232 -7.38 -0.47 9.62
N THR A 233 -6.73 -1.25 8.76
CA THR A 233 -7.35 -1.68 7.50
C THR A 233 -8.50 -2.66 7.76
N THR A 234 -9.52 -2.63 6.91
CA THR A 234 -10.64 -3.58 6.97
C THR A 234 -10.16 -5.04 6.89
N SER A 235 -9.11 -5.32 6.10
CA SER A 235 -8.51 -6.64 6.00
C SER A 235 -7.87 -7.09 7.31
N ALA A 236 -7.08 -6.23 7.97
CA ALA A 236 -6.50 -6.54 9.28
C ALA A 236 -7.57 -6.79 10.34
N LEU A 237 -8.61 -5.94 10.38
CA LEU A 237 -9.73 -6.10 11.31
C LEU A 237 -10.48 -7.42 11.08
N SER A 238 -10.73 -7.78 9.82
CA SER A 238 -11.43 -9.03 9.47
C SER A 238 -10.62 -10.29 9.77
N ALA A 239 -9.29 -10.22 9.67
CA ALA A 239 -8.38 -11.34 9.91
C ALA A 239 -8.12 -11.60 11.41
N ALA A 240 -8.38 -10.62 12.27
CA ALA A 240 -8.00 -10.60 13.69
C ALA A 240 -8.32 -11.90 14.43
N SER A 241 -9.54 -12.43 14.30
CA SER A 241 -9.96 -13.70 14.91
C SER A 241 -9.61 -13.83 16.41
N GLY A 242 -9.71 -12.73 17.16
CA GLY A 242 -9.34 -12.66 18.58
C GLY A 242 -7.86 -12.40 18.88
N ALA A 243 -7.03 -12.16 17.87
CA ALA A 243 -5.59 -11.88 18.00
C ALA A 243 -5.25 -10.38 17.92
N SER A 244 -3.95 -10.09 17.96
CA SER A 244 -3.41 -8.73 17.76
C SER A 244 -3.69 -8.24 16.34
N ILE A 245 -4.12 -6.99 16.22
CA ILE A 245 -4.48 -6.33 14.98
C ILE A 245 -3.40 -5.30 14.65
N PRO A 246 -2.69 -5.42 13.52
CA PRO A 246 -1.73 -4.41 13.10
C PRO A 246 -2.48 -3.11 12.74
N TYR A 247 -2.02 -1.99 13.29
CA TYR A 247 -2.40 -0.67 12.80
C TYR A 247 -1.48 -0.26 11.65
N ALA A 248 -1.97 0.63 10.78
CA ALA A 248 -1.29 1.00 9.53
C ALA A 248 -1.07 2.51 9.37
N SER A 249 -1.70 3.34 10.21
CA SER A 249 -1.44 4.77 10.30
C SER A 249 -1.64 5.26 11.75
N ARG A 250 -0.98 6.36 12.11
CA ARG A 250 -1.12 6.97 13.44
C ARG A 250 -0.83 8.48 13.49
N PRO A 251 -1.47 9.31 12.64
CA PRO A 251 -1.27 10.75 12.73
C PRO A 251 -1.53 11.28 14.14
N SER A 252 -0.63 12.17 14.60
CA SER A 252 -0.90 13.02 15.75
C SER A 252 -1.99 13.99 15.37
N ILE A 253 -3.02 14.11 16.21
CA ILE A 253 -3.96 15.21 16.14
C ILE A 253 -3.28 16.39 16.80
N ASP A 254 -3.03 16.28 18.11
CA ASP A 254 -2.66 17.39 18.96
C ASP A 254 -2.20 16.95 20.38
N GLY A 255 -1.95 17.92 21.26
CA GLY A 255 -1.66 17.76 22.69
C GLY A 255 -2.12 18.95 23.56
N SER A 256 -3.34 19.49 23.34
CA SER A 256 -3.82 20.75 23.95
C SER A 256 -4.00 20.71 25.46
N GLY A 257 -3.98 19.52 26.03
CA GLY A 257 -4.46 19.25 27.39
C GLY A 257 -5.94 18.89 27.46
N LEU A 258 -6.68 18.84 26.34
CA LEU A 258 -8.07 18.33 26.34
C LEU A 258 -8.07 16.82 26.09
N THR A 259 -8.56 16.05 27.06
CA THR A 259 -8.84 14.63 26.84
C THR A 259 -10.14 14.49 26.05
N TYR A 260 -10.02 14.00 24.83
CA TYR A 260 -11.14 13.74 23.95
C TYR A 260 -11.85 12.42 24.31
N ASN A 261 -13.17 12.44 24.27
CA ASN A 261 -14.07 11.33 24.57
C ASN A 261 -15.02 11.01 23.41
N GLY A 262 -14.84 11.62 22.24
CA GLY A 262 -15.71 11.40 21.09
C GLY A 262 -15.08 11.88 19.79
N MET A 263 -15.36 11.19 18.68
CA MET A 263 -14.88 11.50 17.35
C MET A 263 -15.97 11.26 16.30
N ALA A 264 -16.24 12.26 15.47
CA ALA A 264 -17.15 12.12 14.34
C ALA A 264 -16.50 12.61 13.04
N PHE A 265 -16.77 11.92 11.94
CA PHE A 265 -16.27 12.32 10.63
C PHE A 265 -17.30 13.13 9.86
N SER A 266 -16.81 13.90 8.89
CA SER A 266 -17.59 14.54 7.82
C SER A 266 -17.17 14.00 6.47
N ASN A 267 -18.07 14.03 5.49
CA ASN A 267 -17.76 13.76 4.09
C ASN A 267 -16.85 14.79 3.41
N THR A 268 -16.51 15.87 4.12
CA THR A 268 -15.49 16.86 3.72
C THR A 268 -14.08 16.54 4.22
N GLY A 269 -13.88 15.40 4.89
CA GLY A 269 -12.58 15.03 5.48
C GLY A 269 -12.27 15.71 6.81
N THR A 270 -13.19 16.54 7.29
CA THR A 270 -13.14 17.14 8.62
C THR A 270 -13.34 16.09 9.71
N VAL A 271 -12.55 16.19 10.78
CA VAL A 271 -12.74 15.38 12.00
C VAL A 271 -13.24 16.29 13.12
N TYR A 272 -14.38 15.94 13.70
CA TYR A 272 -14.91 16.58 14.89
C TYR A 272 -14.45 15.78 16.11
N VAL A 273 -13.89 16.47 17.09
CA VAL A 273 -13.44 15.87 18.36
C VAL A 273 -14.19 16.50 19.51
N GLN A 274 -14.68 15.67 20.42
CA GLN A 274 -15.36 16.10 21.64
C GLN A 274 -14.47 15.81 22.84
N GLY A 275 -14.39 16.75 23.77
CA GLY A 275 -13.79 16.53 25.08
C GLY A 275 -14.44 17.41 26.13
N GLN A 276 -13.97 17.30 27.38
CA GLN A 276 -14.56 18.03 28.50
C GLN A 276 -13.52 18.91 29.19
N SER A 277 -13.95 20.11 29.58
CA SER A 277 -13.16 21.02 30.41
C SER A 277 -14.05 21.54 31.53
N ASN A 278 -13.72 21.23 32.78
CA ASN A 278 -14.56 21.54 33.96
C ASN A 278 -16.00 21.01 33.83
N SER A 279 -16.16 19.77 33.37
CA SER A 279 -17.47 19.12 33.10
C SER A 279 -18.34 19.83 32.06
N VAL A 280 -17.74 20.69 31.23
CA VAL A 280 -18.40 21.34 30.10
C VAL A 280 -17.88 20.75 28.81
N THR A 281 -18.79 20.25 27.98
CA THR A 281 -18.44 19.71 26.67
C THR A 281 -17.93 20.79 25.74
N ARG A 282 -16.82 20.48 25.08
CA ARG A 282 -16.17 21.31 24.07
C ARG A 282 -15.96 20.48 22.82
N ILE A 283 -16.28 21.07 21.68
CA ILE A 283 -16.13 20.41 20.37
C ILE A 283 -15.11 21.20 19.55
N GLY A 284 -14.08 20.50 19.10
CA GLY A 284 -13.06 21.01 18.19
C GLY A 284 -13.29 20.49 16.78
N VAL A 285 -12.82 21.28 15.80
CA VAL A 285 -12.67 20.85 14.42
C VAL A 285 -11.19 20.68 14.16
N THR A 286 -10.77 19.47 13.77
CA THR A 286 -9.37 19.18 13.46
C THR A 286 -9.21 18.71 12.02
N ASP A 287 -8.09 19.15 11.43
CA ASP A 287 -7.57 18.68 10.17
C ASP A 287 -6.44 17.66 10.46
N PRO A 288 -6.69 16.36 10.30
CA PRO A 288 -5.70 15.32 10.62
C PRO A 288 -4.46 15.38 9.70
N THR A 289 -4.45 16.26 8.69
CA THR A 289 -3.36 16.43 7.73
C THR A 289 -2.30 17.43 8.19
N GLN A 290 -2.65 18.31 9.13
CA GLN A 290 -1.74 19.39 9.55
C GLN A 290 -1.08 19.15 10.90
N GLY A 291 -1.44 18.07 11.62
CA GLY A 291 -0.85 17.73 12.92
C GLY A 291 -0.86 18.93 13.85
N GLY A 292 -2.05 19.36 14.28
CA GLY A 292 -2.21 20.51 15.14
C GLY A 292 -3.55 20.52 15.86
N GLU A 293 -3.55 21.20 17.01
CA GLU A 293 -4.74 21.50 17.80
C GLU A 293 -5.88 22.00 16.92
N PRO A 294 -7.15 21.66 17.23
CA PRO A 294 -8.27 22.46 16.80
C PRO A 294 -7.95 23.93 17.03
N THR A 295 -8.00 24.73 15.97
CA THR A 295 -7.74 26.17 16.04
C THR A 295 -8.69 26.86 17.01
N GLN A 296 -9.86 26.26 17.25
CA GLN A 296 -10.83 26.67 18.24
C GLN A 296 -11.62 25.47 18.78
N THR A 297 -12.05 25.55 20.04
CA THR A 297 -13.07 24.66 20.60
C THR A 297 -14.31 25.43 21.02
N TYR A 298 -15.47 24.84 20.77
CA TYR A 298 -16.78 25.44 20.97
C TYR A 298 -17.48 24.81 22.17
N ARG A 299 -17.90 25.63 23.14
CA ARG A 299 -18.76 25.19 24.25
C ARG A 299 -20.17 24.96 23.73
N VAL A 300 -20.70 23.76 23.93
CA VAL A 300 -22.03 23.35 23.45
C VAL A 300 -23.07 23.36 24.58
N ARG A 301 -24.28 23.88 24.27
CA ARG A 301 -25.37 24.08 25.25
C ARG A 301 -26.73 23.75 24.65
N ASP A 302 -27.66 23.31 25.49
CA ASP A 302 -29.11 23.27 25.21
C ASP A 302 -29.78 24.42 25.97
N GLY A 303 -30.15 25.47 25.23
CA GLY A 303 -30.53 26.76 25.81
C GLY A 303 -29.43 27.31 26.72
N SER A 304 -29.70 27.41 28.02
CA SER A 304 -28.75 27.89 29.03
C SER A 304 -27.96 26.77 29.72
N ASN A 305 -28.29 25.51 29.47
CA ASN A 305 -27.71 24.36 30.17
C ASN A 305 -26.48 23.83 29.42
N ASP A 306 -25.41 23.57 30.16
CA ASP A 306 -24.28 22.81 29.63
C ASP A 306 -24.67 21.36 29.41
N ILE A 307 -24.15 20.79 28.32
CA ILE A 307 -24.29 19.38 28.01
C ILE A 307 -23.01 18.67 28.47
N ASP A 308 -23.19 17.51 29.10
CA ASP A 308 -22.13 16.61 29.55
C ASP A 308 -22.06 15.40 28.60
N GLY A 309 -21.60 15.66 27.38
CA GLY A 309 -21.45 14.68 26.31
C GLY A 309 -20.29 13.75 26.60
N VAL A 310 -20.54 12.45 26.47
CA VAL A 310 -19.59 11.39 26.82
C VAL A 310 -19.07 10.61 25.62
N ASP A 311 -19.70 10.78 24.45
CA ASP A 311 -19.35 10.16 23.18
C ASP A 311 -19.87 11.00 21.99
N LEU A 312 -19.38 10.77 20.77
CA LEU A 312 -19.74 11.55 19.59
C LEU A 312 -19.79 10.68 18.33
N ALA A 313 -20.85 10.78 17.53
CA ALA A 313 -20.97 10.02 16.28
C ALA A 313 -21.58 10.85 15.16
N SER A 314 -21.33 10.44 13.91
CA SER A 314 -22.09 10.91 12.74
C SER A 314 -22.49 9.71 11.88
N CYS A 315 -23.41 9.91 10.94
CA CYS A 315 -23.63 8.92 9.87
C CYS A 315 -22.60 9.03 8.74
N GLN A 316 -21.70 10.01 8.81
CA GLN A 316 -20.88 10.41 7.67
C GLN A 316 -19.54 9.69 7.70
N THR A 317 -18.99 9.45 6.51
CA THR A 317 -17.67 8.85 6.34
C THR A 317 -16.76 9.84 5.63
N PRO A 318 -15.46 9.89 5.97
CA PRO A 318 -14.52 10.81 5.34
C PRO A 318 -14.01 10.25 4.00
N PRO A 319 -13.54 11.12 3.09
CA PRO A 319 -12.62 10.71 2.04
C PRO A 319 -11.34 10.14 2.64
N THR A 320 -10.72 9.19 1.97
CA THR A 320 -9.56 8.46 2.50
C THR A 320 -8.57 8.07 1.42
N ILE A 321 -7.28 8.06 1.79
CA ILE A 321 -6.27 7.30 1.07
C ILE A 321 -6.22 5.92 1.72
N GLN A 322 -6.91 4.96 1.10
CA GLN A 322 -7.10 3.62 1.66
C GLN A 322 -5.83 2.79 1.68
N ALA A 323 -5.05 2.89 0.61
CA ALA A 323 -3.88 2.06 0.46
C ALA A 323 -2.89 2.67 -0.50
N LEU A 324 -1.66 2.84 -0.06
CA LEU A 324 -0.49 2.94 -0.91
C LEU A 324 0.25 1.60 -0.85
N LYS A 325 0.24 0.90 -1.98
CA LYS A 325 0.72 -0.48 -2.13
C LYS A 325 1.99 -0.55 -2.97
N LYS A 326 2.71 -1.66 -2.83
CA LYS A 326 3.83 -2.00 -3.71
C LYS A 326 3.47 -3.16 -4.64
N ASN A 327 3.86 -3.04 -5.90
CA ASN A 327 3.98 -4.13 -6.86
C ASN A 327 5.42 -4.23 -7.35
N VAL A 328 6.04 -5.40 -7.18
CA VAL A 328 7.42 -5.66 -7.61
C VAL A 328 7.39 -6.58 -8.82
N VAL A 329 7.55 -6.04 -10.02
CA VAL A 329 7.54 -6.83 -11.27
C VAL A 329 8.80 -7.69 -11.39
N ALA A 330 9.93 -7.13 -10.99
CA ALA A 330 11.22 -7.82 -10.90
C ALA A 330 12.11 -7.10 -9.89
N ARG A 331 12.87 -7.86 -9.10
CA ARG A 331 13.91 -7.33 -8.21
C ARG A 331 15.25 -7.29 -8.92
N TYR A 332 16.04 -6.29 -8.61
CA TYR A 332 17.44 -6.22 -8.99
C TYR A 332 18.25 -7.18 -8.09
N ASP A 333 18.16 -7.01 -6.77
CA ASP A 333 18.68 -7.96 -5.79
C ASP A 333 17.54 -8.62 -4.99
N ALA A 334 17.65 -9.91 -4.67
CA ALA A 334 16.60 -10.66 -3.97
C ALA A 334 16.26 -10.11 -2.57
N THR A 335 17.19 -9.36 -1.97
CA THR A 335 17.05 -8.71 -0.65
C THR A 335 16.48 -7.30 -0.70
N ASP A 336 16.39 -6.69 -1.88
CA ASP A 336 15.91 -5.31 -2.04
C ASP A 336 14.51 -5.16 -1.46
N GLN A 337 14.29 -4.18 -0.57
CA GLN A 337 12.97 -3.83 -0.06
C GLN A 337 12.63 -2.37 -0.40
N PHE A 338 11.37 -2.00 -0.20
CA PHE A 338 10.86 -0.65 -0.48
C PHE A 338 10.01 -0.15 0.67
N THR A 339 10.28 1.05 1.15
CA THR A 339 9.44 1.75 2.12
C THR A 339 8.58 2.77 1.40
N LEU A 340 7.28 2.68 1.60
CA LEU A 340 6.27 3.60 1.09
C LEU A 340 5.86 4.58 2.20
N SER A 341 5.55 5.82 1.84
CA SER A 341 5.00 6.81 2.76
C SER A 341 3.91 7.68 2.14
N ILE A 342 2.95 8.07 2.99
CA ILE A 342 1.90 9.05 2.69
C ILE A 342 2.11 10.23 3.63
N THR A 343 2.41 11.39 3.06
CA THR A 343 2.73 12.61 3.83
C THR A 343 1.90 13.78 3.32
N PRO A 344 1.09 14.46 4.15
CA PRO A 344 0.46 15.71 3.77
C PRO A 344 1.49 16.73 3.25
N LEU A 345 1.19 17.45 2.17
CA LEU A 345 2.11 18.43 1.62
C LEU A 345 2.41 19.53 2.66
N GLY A 346 3.69 19.75 2.96
CA GLY A 346 4.14 20.72 3.97
C GLY A 346 4.35 20.12 5.37
N SER A 347 3.94 18.87 5.61
CA SER A 347 4.25 18.15 6.85
C SER A 347 5.66 17.56 6.82
N SER A 348 6.32 17.52 7.97
CA SER A 348 7.59 16.82 8.19
C SER A 348 7.44 15.35 8.57
N ALA A 349 6.22 14.92 8.92
CA ALA A 349 5.92 13.57 9.38
C ALA A 349 4.92 12.86 8.46
N ALA A 350 5.22 11.62 8.11
CA ALA A 350 4.31 10.77 7.34
C ALA A 350 3.12 10.34 8.22
N SER A 351 1.91 10.41 7.66
CA SER A 351 0.69 9.91 8.31
C SER A 351 0.66 8.39 8.34
N ALA A 352 1.26 7.75 7.33
CA ALA A 352 1.38 6.30 7.23
C ALA A 352 2.64 5.89 6.49
N THR A 353 3.23 4.77 6.89
CA THR A 353 4.35 4.13 6.21
C THR A 353 4.17 2.62 6.15
N ALA A 354 4.80 1.98 5.18
CA ALA A 354 4.88 0.52 5.09
C ALA A 354 6.16 0.10 4.39
N THR A 355 6.85 -0.91 4.91
CA THR A 355 8.08 -1.44 4.31
C THR A 355 7.83 -2.86 3.85
N THR A 356 8.12 -3.16 2.59
CA THR A 356 8.00 -4.52 2.06
C THR A 356 8.96 -5.46 2.78
N SER A 357 8.60 -6.75 2.82
CA SER A 357 9.48 -7.80 3.34
C SER A 357 9.52 -9.02 2.42
N GLY A 358 10.58 -9.82 2.56
CA GLY A 358 10.75 -11.06 1.81
C GLY A 358 11.05 -10.86 0.33
N SER A 359 10.93 -11.94 -0.44
CA SER A 359 11.39 -12.02 -1.83
C SER A 359 10.26 -12.18 -2.85
N ILE A 360 9.00 -12.08 -2.43
CA ILE A 360 7.83 -12.28 -3.30
C ILE A 360 7.86 -11.26 -4.45
N ILE A 361 7.66 -11.74 -5.67
CA ILE A 361 7.44 -10.94 -6.88
C ILE A 361 5.93 -10.76 -7.06
N GLY A 362 5.51 -9.57 -7.50
CA GLY A 362 4.11 -9.17 -7.66
C GLY A 362 3.65 -8.19 -6.58
N PRO A 363 2.32 -8.08 -6.35
CA PRO A 363 1.76 -7.30 -5.26
C PRO A 363 2.31 -7.75 -3.90
N GLN A 364 2.72 -6.77 -3.09
CA GLN A 364 3.20 -6.99 -1.73
C GLN A 364 2.04 -6.87 -0.73
N ASN A 365 2.19 -7.48 0.44
CA ASN A 365 1.13 -7.53 1.46
C ASN A 365 1.09 -6.25 2.31
N GLU A 366 2.22 -5.57 2.42
CA GLU A 366 2.37 -4.38 3.24
C GLU A 366 1.70 -3.17 2.56
N VAL A 367 0.93 -2.42 3.36
CA VAL A 367 0.11 -1.31 2.89
C VAL A 367 0.33 -0.12 3.81
N ALA A 368 0.68 1.03 3.24
CA ALA A 368 0.64 2.30 3.96
C ALA A 368 -0.77 2.89 3.84
N GLY A 369 -1.36 3.25 4.97
CA GLY A 369 -2.75 3.69 5.08
C GLY A 369 -3.61 2.67 5.82
N PRO A 370 -4.80 3.07 6.27
CA PRO A 370 -5.61 4.12 5.67
C PRO A 370 -5.35 5.49 6.33
N VAL A 371 -5.49 6.57 5.55
CA VAL A 371 -5.31 7.95 6.01
C VAL A 371 -6.57 8.75 5.69
N ILE A 372 -7.10 9.48 6.68
CA ILE A 372 -8.21 10.42 6.48
C ILE A 372 -7.72 11.53 5.55
N ALA A 373 -8.50 11.81 4.51
CA ALA A 373 -8.14 12.73 3.46
C ALA A 373 -9.12 13.90 3.35
N VAL A 374 -8.59 15.09 3.11
CA VAL A 374 -9.37 16.32 2.91
C VAL A 374 -9.45 16.61 1.41
N PRO A 375 -10.65 16.78 0.81
CA PRO A 375 -10.80 17.13 -0.60
C PRO A 375 -10.06 18.41 -0.95
N GLY A 376 -9.35 18.41 -2.08
CA GLY A 376 -8.52 19.53 -2.52
C GLY A 376 -7.16 19.64 -1.84
N SER A 377 -6.92 18.96 -0.71
CA SER A 377 -5.59 18.89 -0.10
C SER A 377 -4.66 18.01 -0.92
N THR A 378 -3.36 18.33 -0.88
CA THR A 378 -2.32 17.62 -1.62
C THR A 378 -1.45 16.79 -0.68
N TYR A 379 -1.10 15.58 -1.13
CA TYR A 379 -0.26 14.63 -0.42
C TYR A 379 0.96 14.27 -1.27
N VAL A 380 2.08 14.05 -0.61
CA VAL A 380 3.29 13.45 -1.15
C VAL A 380 3.22 11.95 -0.91
N LEU A 381 3.30 11.19 -2.00
CA LEU A 381 3.42 9.75 -2.02
C LEU A 381 4.85 9.42 -2.42
N GLU A 382 5.58 8.73 -1.57
CA GLU A 382 6.99 8.47 -1.76
C GLU A 382 7.32 6.99 -1.60
N GLU A 383 8.27 6.53 -2.42
CA GLU A 383 9.00 5.29 -2.23
C GLU A 383 10.49 5.57 -2.00
N VAL A 384 11.05 4.92 -0.99
CA VAL A 384 12.49 4.88 -0.72
C VAL A 384 12.99 3.43 -0.67
N GLY A 385 14.25 3.22 -1.05
CA GLY A 385 14.90 1.92 -0.94
C GLY A 385 15.05 1.49 0.51
N ALA A 386 14.90 0.20 0.77
CA ALA A 386 15.04 -0.43 2.08
C ALA A 386 15.71 -1.81 1.95
N GLY A 387 15.91 -2.50 3.07
CA GLY A 387 16.62 -3.79 3.12
C GLY A 387 18.08 -3.64 3.54
N SER A 388 18.82 -4.75 3.53
CA SER A 388 20.25 -4.78 3.82
C SER A 388 20.98 -5.63 2.76
N PRO A 389 21.82 -5.02 1.89
CA PRO A 389 22.01 -3.58 1.74
C PRO A 389 20.72 -2.86 1.31
N THR A 390 20.65 -1.55 1.52
CA THR A 390 19.50 -0.72 1.10
C THR A 390 19.35 -0.77 -0.42
N ALA A 391 18.14 -1.04 -0.90
CA ALA A 391 17.85 -1.09 -2.33
C ALA A 391 18.20 0.22 -3.04
N ASP A 392 18.91 0.13 -4.16
CA ASP A 392 19.24 1.28 -5.02
C ASP A 392 18.13 1.48 -6.05
N LEU A 393 17.27 2.47 -5.82
CA LEU A 393 16.15 2.80 -6.70
C LEU A 393 16.59 3.28 -8.10
N SER A 394 17.85 3.67 -8.31
CA SER A 394 18.36 3.99 -9.66
C SER A 394 18.44 2.76 -10.57
N LYS A 395 18.37 1.55 -9.99
CA LYS A 395 18.31 0.27 -10.70
C LYS A 395 16.88 -0.14 -11.05
N TYR A 396 15.90 0.72 -10.81
CA TYR A 396 14.49 0.43 -11.04
C TYR A 396 13.81 1.49 -11.89
N SER A 397 12.92 1.05 -12.76
CA SER A 397 11.89 1.91 -13.36
C SER A 397 10.68 1.86 -12.43
N SER A 398 10.44 2.96 -11.73
CA SER A 398 9.32 3.14 -10.80
C SER A 398 8.20 3.94 -11.47
N SER A 399 6.97 3.54 -11.20
CA SER A 399 5.76 4.24 -11.65
C SER A 399 4.70 4.20 -10.56
N LEU A 400 3.82 5.20 -10.54
CA LEU A 400 2.70 5.27 -9.60
C LEU A 400 1.39 5.40 -10.38
N SER A 401 0.39 4.64 -9.96
CA SER A 401 -0.99 4.78 -10.43
C SER A 401 -1.93 4.82 -9.24
N CYS A 402 -2.94 5.69 -9.30
CA CYS A 402 -3.95 5.86 -8.28
C CYS A 402 -5.35 5.80 -8.89
N ILE A 403 -6.29 5.18 -8.19
CA ILE A 403 -7.71 5.13 -8.55
C ILE A 403 -8.57 5.55 -7.37
N ASP A 404 -9.75 6.08 -7.66
CA ASP A 404 -10.83 6.29 -6.70
C ASP A 404 -11.86 5.17 -6.82
N ALA A 405 -11.87 4.24 -5.86
CA ALA A 405 -12.78 3.10 -5.86
C ALA A 405 -14.25 3.52 -5.75
N ASN A 406 -14.54 4.68 -5.14
CA ASN A 406 -15.89 5.18 -4.97
C ASN A 406 -16.42 5.92 -6.21
N ASN A 407 -15.53 6.34 -7.10
CA ASN A 407 -15.88 6.94 -8.38
C ASN A 407 -15.68 5.94 -9.53
N GLY A 408 -16.17 4.71 -9.35
CA GLY A 408 -16.12 3.66 -10.38
C GLY A 408 -14.70 3.23 -10.79
N GLY A 409 -13.69 3.46 -9.94
CA GLY A 409 -12.29 3.18 -10.25
C GLY A 409 -11.64 4.22 -11.17
N ALA A 410 -12.19 5.44 -11.23
CA ALA A 410 -11.62 6.52 -12.02
C ALA A 410 -10.16 6.80 -11.62
N ALA A 411 -9.29 7.05 -12.61
CA ALA A 411 -7.90 7.38 -12.37
C ALA A 411 -7.78 8.74 -11.64
N VAL A 412 -6.96 8.78 -10.60
CA VAL A 412 -6.60 10.02 -9.91
C VAL A 412 -5.23 10.48 -10.40
N ALA A 413 -5.17 11.74 -10.82
CA ALA A 413 -3.95 12.31 -11.35
C ALA A 413 -2.86 12.39 -10.27
N VAL A 414 -1.65 11.95 -10.64
CA VAL A 414 -0.44 12.09 -9.83
C VAL A 414 0.60 12.86 -10.63
N THR A 415 1.33 13.75 -9.97
CA THR A 415 2.36 14.58 -10.60
C THR A 415 3.73 14.21 -10.03
N PRO A 416 4.71 13.82 -10.86
CA PRO A 416 6.08 13.59 -10.38
C PRO A 416 6.66 14.86 -9.73
N VAL A 417 7.33 14.70 -8.59
CA VAL A 417 8.06 15.81 -7.95
C VAL A 417 9.35 16.07 -8.72
N ALA A 418 9.60 17.32 -9.10
CA ALA A 418 10.80 17.70 -9.83
C ALA A 418 12.08 17.26 -9.10
N GLY A 419 13.01 16.63 -9.83
CA GLY A 419 14.25 16.11 -9.26
C GLY A 419 14.12 14.78 -8.50
N SER A 420 12.94 14.15 -8.51
CA SER A 420 12.72 12.82 -7.94
C SER A 420 12.08 11.87 -8.94
N THR A 421 12.51 10.61 -8.92
CA THR A 421 11.90 9.53 -9.70
C THR A 421 10.93 8.66 -8.88
N THR A 422 10.87 8.86 -7.57
CA THR A 422 10.10 8.02 -6.64
C THR A 422 9.19 8.82 -5.70
N LYS A 423 9.04 10.12 -5.93
CA LYS A 423 8.09 11.00 -5.23
C LYS A 423 7.07 11.56 -6.20
N TYR A 424 5.82 11.52 -5.79
CA TYR A 424 4.68 12.06 -6.53
C TYR A 424 3.83 12.90 -5.61
N THR A 425 3.20 13.94 -6.14
CA THR A 425 2.10 14.63 -5.48
C THR A 425 0.77 14.15 -6.03
N MET A 426 -0.23 14.09 -5.15
CA MET A 426 -1.60 13.75 -5.48
C MET A 426 -2.53 14.71 -4.76
N THR A 427 -3.47 15.31 -5.50
CA THR A 427 -4.53 16.13 -4.94
C THR A 427 -5.80 15.31 -4.81
N ILE A 428 -6.42 15.34 -3.63
CA ILE A 428 -7.65 14.58 -3.38
C ILE A 428 -8.80 15.18 -4.21
N PRO A 429 -9.54 14.37 -4.98
CA PRO A 429 -10.66 14.86 -5.78
C PRO A 429 -11.68 15.63 -4.94
N THR A 430 -12.19 16.73 -5.47
CA THR A 430 -13.28 17.50 -4.86
C THR A 430 -14.64 16.93 -5.29
N ASN A 431 -15.68 17.15 -4.47
CA ASN A 431 -17.08 16.72 -4.72
C ASN A 431 -17.35 15.21 -4.64
N THR A 432 -16.42 14.41 -4.13
CA THR A 432 -16.61 12.97 -3.90
C THR A 432 -16.11 12.60 -2.51
N VAL A 433 -16.69 11.54 -1.93
CA VAL A 433 -16.10 10.90 -0.76
C VAL A 433 -15.13 9.85 -1.27
N ALA A 434 -13.94 10.31 -1.66
CA ALA A 434 -12.97 9.51 -2.37
C ALA A 434 -12.47 8.32 -1.53
N ALA A 435 -12.28 7.17 -2.17
CA ALA A 435 -11.64 5.99 -1.59
C ALA A 435 -10.41 5.65 -2.43
N ILE A 436 -9.30 6.34 -2.16
CA ILE A 436 -8.13 6.31 -3.03
C ILE A 436 -7.26 5.09 -2.75
N SER A 437 -6.93 4.33 -3.79
CA SER A 437 -5.88 3.31 -3.74
C SER A 437 -4.82 3.59 -4.79
N CYS A 438 -3.57 3.62 -4.34
CA CYS A 438 -2.39 3.87 -5.14
C CYS A 438 -1.46 2.66 -5.12
N THR A 439 -0.77 2.39 -6.23
CA THR A 439 0.23 1.31 -6.33
C THR A 439 1.50 1.81 -7.00
N PHE A 440 2.60 1.78 -6.27
CA PHE A 440 3.94 1.90 -6.86
C PHE A 440 4.30 0.59 -7.55
N THR A 441 4.80 0.65 -8.78
CA THR A 441 5.26 -0.51 -9.53
C THR A 441 6.73 -0.37 -9.87
N ASN A 442 7.57 -1.29 -9.38
CA ASN A 442 8.99 -1.35 -9.73
C ASN A 442 9.28 -2.49 -10.69
N LYS A 443 10.01 -2.17 -11.74
CA LYS A 443 10.65 -3.13 -12.62
C LYS A 443 12.15 -2.89 -12.61
N ALA A 444 12.93 -3.90 -12.21
CA ALA A 444 14.38 -3.83 -12.28
C ALA A 444 14.83 -3.49 -13.71
N VAL A 445 15.70 -2.49 -13.83
CA VAL A 445 16.38 -2.08 -15.05
C VAL A 445 17.76 -2.71 -15.00
N GLN A 446 17.92 -3.83 -15.69
CA GLN A 446 19.23 -4.44 -15.86
C GLN A 446 20.05 -3.55 -16.81
N LYS A 447 21.15 -2.97 -16.31
CA LYS A 447 22.11 -2.25 -17.17
C LYS A 447 22.86 -3.28 -18.00
N LEU A 448 22.84 -3.10 -19.31
CA LEU A 448 23.50 -3.96 -20.27
C LEU A 448 24.79 -3.30 -20.74
N TRP A 449 25.87 -4.05 -20.74
CA TRP A 449 27.21 -3.58 -21.02
C TRP A 449 27.81 -4.27 -22.24
N ASN A 450 28.72 -3.55 -22.89
CA ASN A 450 29.50 -4.05 -24.01
C ASN A 450 30.98 -3.95 -23.65
N PHE A 451 31.76 -4.96 -24.02
CA PHE A 451 33.20 -4.95 -23.87
C PHE A 451 33.86 -5.75 -24.99
N TYR A 452 35.18 -5.68 -25.09
CA TYR A 452 35.96 -6.40 -26.09
C TYR A 452 36.82 -7.49 -25.46
N LEU A 453 37.12 -8.52 -26.23
CA LEU A 453 38.25 -9.41 -25.99
C LEU A 453 39.31 -9.13 -27.04
N GLN A 454 40.58 -9.24 -26.65
CA GLN A 454 41.69 -9.19 -27.60
C GLN A 454 42.60 -10.39 -27.37
N LYS A 455 42.69 -11.24 -28.38
CA LYS A 455 43.53 -12.43 -28.39
C LYS A 455 44.94 -12.08 -28.84
N TYR A 456 45.91 -12.50 -28.04
CA TYR A 456 47.33 -12.39 -28.31
C TYR A 456 48.05 -13.74 -28.24
N GLY A 457 49.13 -13.84 -28.99
CA GLY A 457 50.18 -14.84 -28.82
C GLY A 457 51.43 -14.20 -28.21
N PRO A 458 52.52 -14.96 -28.05
CA PRO A 458 53.81 -14.45 -27.63
C PRO A 458 54.27 -13.25 -28.48
N GLN A 459 55.03 -12.40 -27.82
CA GLN A 459 55.70 -11.27 -28.43
C GLN A 459 56.74 -11.77 -29.44
N ALA A 460 56.62 -11.34 -30.69
CA ALA A 460 57.64 -11.62 -31.69
C ALA A 460 58.97 -10.98 -31.29
N THR A 461 60.09 -11.65 -31.59
CA THR A 461 61.45 -11.23 -31.19
C THR A 461 61.86 -9.84 -31.71
N SER A 462 61.17 -9.30 -32.71
CA SER A 462 61.39 -7.99 -33.32
C SER A 462 60.37 -6.91 -32.93
N SER A 463 59.44 -7.19 -32.00
CA SER A 463 58.34 -6.30 -31.60
C SER A 463 58.39 -6.00 -30.11
N THR A 464 57.95 -4.82 -29.70
CA THR A 464 57.71 -4.45 -28.28
C THR A 464 56.29 -4.77 -27.81
N SER A 465 55.45 -5.34 -28.67
CA SER A 465 54.04 -5.64 -28.38
C SER A 465 53.66 -7.09 -28.76
N PRO A 466 52.74 -7.74 -28.01
CA PRO A 466 52.23 -9.08 -28.33
C PRO A 466 51.57 -9.15 -29.70
N THR A 467 51.62 -10.32 -30.35
CA THR A 467 51.06 -10.52 -31.69
C THR A 467 49.58 -10.87 -31.60
N ALA A 468 48.68 -10.16 -32.28
CA ALA A 468 47.25 -10.51 -32.30
C ALA A 468 47.01 -11.81 -33.08
N LEU A 469 46.16 -12.70 -32.57
CA LEU A 469 45.89 -14.02 -33.17
C LEU A 469 44.45 -14.15 -33.66
N ASP A 470 44.29 -14.69 -34.87
CA ASP A 470 42.98 -15.10 -35.41
C ASP A 470 42.74 -16.61 -35.24
N GLY A 471 41.51 -17.05 -35.47
CA GLY A 471 41.11 -18.46 -35.39
C GLY A 471 40.70 -18.95 -34.00
N ALA A 472 40.76 -18.08 -32.99
CA ALA A 472 40.22 -18.36 -31.66
C ALA A 472 38.69 -18.25 -31.65
N SER A 473 38.02 -19.00 -30.77
CA SER A 473 36.62 -18.75 -30.44
C SER A 473 36.41 -18.89 -28.94
N PHE A 474 35.47 -18.12 -28.40
CA PHE A 474 35.25 -18.00 -26.97
C PHE A 474 33.79 -18.25 -26.62
N GLU A 475 33.57 -18.64 -25.36
CA GLU A 475 32.25 -18.80 -24.78
C GLU A 475 32.20 -18.12 -23.42
N ILE A 476 31.06 -17.49 -23.12
CA ILE A 476 30.76 -16.98 -21.79
C ILE A 476 29.90 -18.01 -21.06
N LEU A 477 30.27 -18.39 -19.85
CA LEU A 477 29.54 -19.31 -19.00
C LEU A 477 28.97 -18.57 -17.79
N SER A 478 27.81 -19.01 -17.31
CA SER A 478 27.21 -18.49 -16.07
C SER A 478 28.10 -18.83 -14.86
N ASP A 479 28.07 -18.02 -13.82
CA ASP A 479 28.60 -18.44 -12.52
C ASP A 479 27.60 -19.36 -11.81
N SER A 480 28.09 -20.48 -11.27
CA SER A 480 27.33 -21.43 -10.46
C SER A 480 27.97 -21.61 -9.09
N GLY A 481 28.02 -20.52 -8.31
CA GLY A 481 28.59 -20.54 -6.95
C GLY A 481 30.11 -20.55 -6.96
N ASN A 482 30.72 -19.63 -7.71
CA ASN A 482 32.16 -19.57 -7.98
C ASN A 482 32.71 -20.78 -8.72
N GLN A 483 31.89 -21.40 -9.57
CA GLN A 483 32.30 -22.46 -10.50
C GLN A 483 31.70 -22.17 -11.89
N PRO A 484 32.37 -22.58 -13.00
CA PRO A 484 31.81 -22.44 -14.34
C PRO A 484 30.50 -23.24 -14.48
N GLY A 485 29.42 -22.56 -14.89
CA GLY A 485 28.11 -23.14 -15.14
C GLY A 485 27.85 -23.46 -16.62
N SER A 486 26.63 -23.21 -17.10
CA SER A 486 26.24 -23.45 -18.50
C SER A 486 26.71 -22.34 -19.44
N VAL A 487 26.93 -22.67 -20.72
CA VAL A 487 27.23 -21.69 -21.78
C VAL A 487 26.05 -20.74 -22.00
N LEU A 488 26.32 -19.44 -21.98
CA LEU A 488 25.39 -18.36 -22.24
C LEU A 488 25.56 -17.87 -23.68
N ALA A 489 25.03 -18.63 -24.63
CA ALA A 489 25.23 -18.39 -26.07
C ALA A 489 24.87 -16.96 -26.53
N THR A 490 23.89 -16.32 -25.87
CA THR A 490 23.48 -14.92 -26.11
C THR A 490 24.63 -13.93 -25.97
N TYR A 491 25.64 -14.22 -25.15
CA TYR A 491 26.75 -13.33 -24.84
C TYR A 491 28.09 -13.81 -25.41
N ASN A 492 28.07 -14.83 -26.28
CA ASN A 492 29.31 -15.36 -26.84
C ASN A 492 30.06 -14.28 -27.65
N PRO A 493 31.38 -14.14 -27.47
CA PRO A 493 32.16 -13.13 -28.16
C PRO A 493 32.14 -13.34 -29.69
N THR A 494 31.85 -12.27 -30.42
CA THR A 494 31.80 -12.28 -31.89
C THR A 494 33.01 -11.56 -32.47
N ALA A 495 33.69 -12.17 -33.45
CA ALA A 495 34.85 -11.54 -34.09
C ALA A 495 34.49 -10.18 -34.74
N VAL A 496 35.35 -9.18 -34.54
CA VAL A 496 35.16 -7.84 -35.10
C VAL A 496 35.78 -7.77 -36.49
N SER A 497 34.95 -7.52 -37.49
CA SER A 497 35.38 -7.46 -38.90
C SER A 497 36.55 -6.49 -39.10
N GLY A 498 37.61 -6.97 -39.76
CA GLY A 498 38.81 -6.18 -40.07
C GLY A 498 39.77 -5.94 -38.89
N GLN A 499 39.53 -6.54 -37.72
CA GLN A 499 40.42 -6.42 -36.55
C GLN A 499 40.85 -7.81 -36.05
N THR A 500 42.07 -8.21 -36.39
CA THR A 500 42.66 -9.51 -36.02
C THR A 500 42.59 -9.76 -34.51
N GLY A 501 42.05 -10.92 -34.13
CA GLY A 501 41.98 -11.37 -32.74
C GLY A 501 41.08 -10.55 -31.83
N LYS A 502 40.27 -9.64 -32.36
CA LYS A 502 39.36 -8.83 -31.56
C LYS A 502 37.95 -9.37 -31.61
N PHE A 503 37.31 -9.46 -30.46
CA PHE A 503 35.94 -9.94 -30.31
C PHE A 503 35.12 -8.92 -29.54
N SER A 504 33.84 -8.76 -29.88
CA SER A 504 32.88 -7.96 -29.12
C SER A 504 31.96 -8.86 -28.31
N VAL A 505 31.74 -8.51 -27.05
CA VAL A 505 30.66 -9.01 -26.21
C VAL A 505 29.67 -7.88 -26.03
N SER A 506 28.39 -8.17 -26.22
CA SER A 506 27.35 -7.14 -26.19
C SER A 506 26.17 -7.55 -25.33
N ASN A 507 25.49 -6.53 -24.80
CA ASN A 507 24.26 -6.66 -24.02
C ASN A 507 24.38 -7.59 -22.80
N ILE A 508 25.56 -7.67 -22.18
CA ILE A 508 25.77 -8.50 -20.99
C ILE A 508 25.33 -7.72 -19.74
N PRO A 509 24.45 -8.28 -18.88
CA PRO A 509 24.10 -7.63 -17.61
C PRO A 509 25.28 -7.53 -16.65
N GLU A 510 25.19 -6.64 -15.66
CA GLU A 510 26.05 -6.69 -14.47
C GLU A 510 25.99 -8.10 -13.85
N GLY A 511 27.14 -8.67 -13.48
CA GLY A 511 27.19 -10.04 -12.97
C GLY A 511 28.58 -10.66 -12.98
N THR A 512 28.68 -11.87 -12.42
CA THR A 512 29.90 -12.69 -12.44
C THR A 512 29.74 -13.79 -13.49
N TYR A 513 30.78 -13.98 -14.29
CA TYR A 513 30.79 -14.87 -15.45
C TYR A 513 32.14 -15.57 -15.57
N TRP A 514 32.19 -16.58 -16.45
CA TRP A 514 33.42 -17.28 -16.77
C TRP A 514 33.70 -17.21 -18.26
N LEU A 515 34.94 -16.92 -18.63
CA LEU A 515 35.41 -16.95 -20.01
C LEU A 515 36.08 -18.30 -20.28
N ARG A 516 35.58 -19.05 -21.27
CA ARG A 516 36.22 -20.25 -21.82
C ARG A 516 36.70 -19.97 -23.23
N GLU A 517 37.89 -20.45 -23.55
CA GLU A 517 38.35 -20.53 -24.93
C GLU A 517 37.88 -21.87 -25.52
N ALA A 518 36.99 -21.78 -26.50
CA ALA A 518 36.31 -22.92 -27.12
C ALA A 518 37.10 -23.49 -28.30
N ASN A 519 37.79 -22.61 -29.04
CA ASN A 519 38.72 -23.01 -30.10
C ASN A 519 40.03 -22.26 -29.91
N VAL A 520 41.13 -23.01 -29.91
CA VAL A 520 42.49 -22.49 -29.72
C VAL A 520 43.14 -22.34 -31.10
N PRO A 521 43.79 -21.20 -31.40
CA PRO A 521 44.55 -21.03 -32.64
C PRO A 521 45.59 -22.14 -32.85
N THR A 522 45.80 -22.55 -34.10
CA THR A 522 46.77 -23.60 -34.44
C THR A 522 48.19 -23.18 -34.03
N GLY A 523 48.92 -24.07 -33.34
CA GLY A 523 50.29 -23.81 -32.88
C GLY A 523 50.42 -23.21 -31.48
N TYR A 524 49.30 -22.97 -30.79
CA TYR A 524 49.27 -22.36 -29.45
C TYR A 524 48.59 -23.26 -28.41
N ASP A 525 48.88 -22.99 -27.13
CA ASP A 525 48.21 -23.57 -25.96
C ASP A 525 47.20 -22.56 -25.41
N GLY A 526 45.91 -22.92 -25.44
CA GLY A 526 44.83 -22.04 -25.00
C GLY A 526 44.75 -21.84 -23.48
N LEU A 527 43.68 -21.21 -23.03
CA LEU A 527 43.37 -21.13 -21.60
C LEU A 527 43.28 -22.53 -20.96
N ALA A 528 44.10 -22.79 -19.94
CA ALA A 528 44.14 -24.08 -19.24
C ALA A 528 42.82 -24.41 -18.49
N SER A 529 42.11 -23.38 -18.04
CA SER A 529 40.80 -23.47 -17.40
C SER A 529 40.00 -22.20 -17.66
N PRO A 530 38.65 -22.23 -17.56
CA PRO A 530 37.85 -21.02 -17.62
C PRO A 530 38.30 -19.99 -16.59
N VAL A 531 38.25 -18.71 -16.95
CA VAL A 531 38.69 -17.59 -16.10
C VAL A 531 37.49 -16.77 -15.65
N GLN A 532 37.34 -16.59 -14.33
CA GLN A 532 36.23 -15.83 -13.76
C GLN A 532 36.46 -14.32 -13.90
N PHE A 533 35.43 -13.61 -14.31
CA PHE A 533 35.41 -12.15 -14.39
C PHE A 533 34.06 -11.59 -13.92
N LYS A 534 34.04 -10.33 -13.54
CA LYS A 534 32.86 -9.58 -13.13
C LYS A 534 32.66 -8.37 -14.03
N VAL A 535 31.43 -8.17 -14.48
CA VAL A 535 30.94 -6.93 -15.08
C VAL A 535 30.33 -6.09 -13.95
N ASN A 536 30.86 -4.89 -13.70
CA ASN A 536 30.43 -4.00 -12.64
C ASN A 536 29.30 -3.04 -13.09
N SER A 537 28.70 -2.36 -12.11
CA SER A 537 27.56 -1.43 -12.29
C SER A 537 27.88 -0.16 -13.08
N ASP A 538 29.15 0.12 -13.32
CA ASP A 538 29.67 1.23 -14.15
C ASP A 538 30.14 0.79 -15.54
N GLY A 539 30.01 -0.50 -15.84
CA GLY A 539 30.43 -1.14 -17.08
C GLY A 539 31.87 -1.61 -17.11
N THR A 540 32.65 -1.40 -16.05
CA THR A 540 34.01 -1.92 -15.97
C THR A 540 34.00 -3.43 -15.81
N VAL A 541 35.03 -4.08 -16.38
CA VAL A 541 35.25 -5.52 -16.25
C VAL A 541 36.42 -5.76 -15.29
N ALA A 542 36.31 -6.72 -14.38
CA ALA A 542 37.40 -7.05 -13.46
C ALA A 542 37.58 -8.56 -13.37
N LEU A 543 38.83 -9.02 -13.24
CA LEU A 543 39.10 -10.40 -12.88
C LEU A 543 38.83 -10.58 -11.38
N THR A 544 38.05 -11.60 -11.04
CA THR A 544 37.77 -11.95 -9.64
C THR A 544 38.80 -12.92 -9.08
N THR A 545 39.48 -13.66 -9.96
CA THR A 545 40.63 -14.52 -9.64
C THR A 545 41.81 -14.15 -10.55
N GLY A 546 43.02 -14.09 -10.00
CA GLY A 546 44.22 -13.79 -10.79
C GLY A 546 44.45 -14.81 -11.91
N SER A 547 44.90 -14.33 -13.07
CA SER A 547 45.28 -15.15 -14.22
C SER A 547 46.61 -14.67 -14.79
N SER A 548 47.47 -15.60 -15.21
CA SER A 548 48.70 -15.29 -15.94
C SER A 548 48.47 -15.11 -17.44
N GLN A 549 47.34 -15.61 -17.97
CA GLN A 549 46.98 -15.56 -19.39
C GLN A 549 45.94 -14.50 -19.70
N VAL A 550 45.16 -14.05 -18.71
CA VAL A 550 44.14 -13.02 -18.90
C VAL A 550 44.51 -11.76 -18.13
N SER A 551 44.45 -10.61 -18.79
CA SER A 551 44.65 -9.31 -18.15
C SER A 551 43.58 -8.31 -18.58
N VAL A 552 43.41 -7.28 -17.75
CA VAL A 552 42.40 -6.26 -17.92
C VAL A 552 43.06 -4.98 -18.42
N VAL A 553 42.57 -4.41 -19.52
CA VAL A 553 43.08 -3.14 -20.06
C VAL A 553 42.08 -2.01 -19.81
N THR A 554 42.58 -0.96 -19.17
CA THR A 554 41.90 0.33 -18.98
C THR A 554 42.22 1.27 -20.15
N ASP A 555 41.21 2.03 -20.60
CA ASP A 555 41.45 3.18 -21.49
C ASP A 555 42.07 4.38 -20.73
N GLN A 556 42.35 5.47 -21.47
CA GLN A 556 42.96 6.70 -20.91
C GLN A 556 42.06 7.45 -19.91
N THR A 557 40.78 7.07 -19.80
CA THR A 557 39.84 7.61 -18.81
C THR A 557 39.72 6.73 -17.57
N GLY A 558 40.49 5.64 -17.50
CA GLY A 558 40.46 4.67 -16.40
C GLY A 558 39.28 3.69 -16.47
N LYS A 559 38.48 3.71 -17.53
CA LYS A 559 37.41 2.74 -17.73
C LYS A 559 37.94 1.49 -18.44
N VAL A 560 37.65 0.34 -17.85
CA VAL A 560 38.02 -0.96 -18.39
C VAL A 560 37.02 -1.38 -19.46
N PHE A 561 37.50 -1.77 -20.64
CA PHE A 561 36.65 -2.32 -21.70
C PHE A 561 37.25 -3.50 -22.48
N THR A 562 38.45 -3.96 -22.16
CA THR A 562 39.07 -5.08 -22.89
C THR A 562 39.68 -6.11 -21.95
N LEU A 563 39.35 -7.39 -22.16
CA LEU A 563 40.11 -8.52 -21.62
C LEU A 563 41.10 -9.01 -22.67
N ASN A 564 42.38 -8.92 -22.34
CA ASN A 564 43.44 -9.50 -23.15
C ASN A 564 43.59 -10.97 -22.78
N VAL A 565 43.64 -11.85 -23.79
CA VAL A 565 43.84 -13.29 -23.61
C VAL A 565 45.09 -13.73 -24.36
N SER A 566 46.09 -14.21 -23.62
CA SER A 566 47.40 -14.60 -24.12
C SER A 566 47.57 -16.11 -24.14
N ASP A 567 47.90 -16.65 -25.31
CA ASP A 567 48.27 -18.06 -25.45
C ASP A 567 49.77 -18.20 -25.69
N PRO A 568 50.49 -18.94 -24.85
CA PRO A 568 51.86 -19.31 -25.18
C PRO A 568 51.90 -20.23 -26.40
N GLN A 569 53.02 -20.18 -27.13
CA GLN A 569 53.26 -21.09 -28.25
C GLN A 569 53.55 -22.49 -27.74
N LYS A 570 53.02 -23.51 -28.43
CA LYS A 570 53.26 -24.91 -28.11
C LYS A 570 54.75 -25.25 -28.22
N PRO A 571 55.36 -25.88 -27.21
CA PRO A 571 56.75 -26.34 -27.29
C PRO A 571 56.97 -27.28 -28.48
N GLY A 572 57.97 -26.99 -29.31
CA GLY A 572 58.35 -27.84 -30.47
C GLY A 572 57.63 -27.54 -31.79
N VAL A 573 56.76 -26.53 -31.84
CA VAL A 573 56.17 -26.04 -33.10
C VAL A 573 56.96 -24.83 -33.58
N GLU A 574 57.87 -25.01 -34.54
CA GLU A 574 58.48 -23.89 -35.25
C GLU A 574 57.45 -23.31 -36.24
N LEU A 575 56.88 -22.15 -35.89
CA LEU A 575 56.07 -21.38 -36.84
C LEU A 575 57.01 -20.86 -37.94
N PRO A 576 56.63 -20.95 -39.23
CA PRO A 576 57.46 -20.41 -40.29
C PRO A 576 57.72 -18.92 -40.02
N ASN A 577 58.99 -18.54 -39.96
CA ASN A 577 59.38 -17.13 -39.87
C ASN A 577 58.64 -16.36 -40.98
N THR A 578 57.70 -15.47 -40.61
CA THR A 578 57.01 -14.61 -41.57
C THR A 578 57.98 -13.55 -42.05
N GLY A 579 58.74 -13.93 -43.07
CA GLY A 579 59.83 -13.19 -43.71
C GLY A 579 60.63 -14.17 -44.55
N GLY A 580 59.99 -14.81 -45.54
CA GLY A 580 60.60 -15.89 -46.32
C GLY A 580 61.91 -15.46 -47.02
N GLU A 581 62.87 -16.38 -47.08
CA GLU A 581 64.18 -16.24 -47.74
C GLU A 581 64.11 -15.75 -49.21
N GLY A 582 62.92 -15.79 -49.83
CA GLY A 582 62.69 -15.26 -51.18
C GLY A 582 62.77 -13.74 -51.32
N THR A 583 62.59 -12.96 -50.24
CA THR A 583 62.61 -11.48 -50.32
C THR A 583 63.99 -10.94 -50.71
N VAL A 584 65.05 -11.64 -50.30
CA VAL A 584 66.44 -11.30 -50.63
C VAL A 584 66.70 -11.43 -52.13
N MET A 585 66.10 -12.42 -52.80
CA MET A 585 66.26 -12.59 -54.25
C MET A 585 65.62 -11.44 -55.03
N TYR A 586 64.42 -10.99 -54.63
CA TYR A 586 63.76 -9.86 -55.28
C TYR A 586 64.50 -8.53 -55.05
N LEU A 587 65.11 -8.35 -53.88
CA LEU A 587 65.91 -7.15 -53.57
C LEU A 587 67.21 -7.12 -54.37
N LEU A 588 67.84 -8.29 -54.59
CA LEU A 588 69.02 -8.43 -55.45
C LEU A 588 68.70 -8.22 -56.94
N ILE A 589 67.56 -8.73 -57.43
CA ILE A 589 67.10 -8.48 -58.81
C ILE A 589 66.80 -6.98 -59.01
N GLY A 590 66.12 -6.35 -58.04
CA GLY A 590 65.84 -4.91 -58.08
C GLY A 590 67.11 -4.05 -58.13
N LEU A 591 68.15 -4.42 -57.36
CA LEU A 591 69.45 -3.76 -57.42
C LEU A 591 70.13 -3.94 -58.79
N PHE A 592 70.04 -5.13 -59.38
CA PHE A 592 70.63 -5.43 -60.69
C PHE A 592 69.97 -4.62 -61.82
N VAL A 593 68.65 -4.43 -61.78
CA VAL A 593 67.91 -3.60 -62.75
C VAL A 593 68.29 -2.11 -62.59
N LEU A 594 68.47 -1.63 -61.36
CA LEU A 594 68.93 -0.26 -61.07
C LEU A 594 70.34 0.00 -61.62
N PHE A 595 71.30 -0.91 -61.39
CA PHE A 595 72.66 -0.77 -61.92
C PHE A 595 72.72 -0.95 -63.44
N GLY A 596 71.92 -1.84 -64.02
CA GLY A 596 71.80 -2.03 -65.47
C GLY A 596 71.23 -0.80 -66.19
N GLY A 597 70.23 -0.15 -65.60
CA GLY A 597 69.65 1.10 -66.12
C GLY A 597 70.65 2.26 -66.14
N ILE A 598 71.47 2.39 -65.10
CA ILE A 598 72.52 3.42 -65.02
C ILE A 598 73.61 3.16 -66.07
N ALA A 599 74.07 1.91 -66.24
CA ALA A 599 75.06 1.56 -67.27
C ALA A 599 74.55 1.78 -68.72
N GLY A 600 73.28 1.44 -68.99
CA GLY A 600 72.66 1.65 -70.31
C GLY A 600 72.50 3.14 -70.68
N SER A 601 72.22 4.00 -69.70
CA SER A 601 72.10 5.45 -69.92
C SER A 601 73.45 6.15 -70.20
N VAL A 602 74.58 5.54 -69.80
CA VAL A 602 75.93 6.06 -70.07
C VAL A 602 76.45 5.63 -71.45
N LEU A 603 76.03 4.46 -71.98
CA LEU A 603 76.46 3.99 -73.30
C LEU A 603 75.73 4.66 -74.48
N THR A 604 74.49 5.13 -74.32
CA THR A 604 73.74 5.77 -75.42
C THR A 604 74.14 7.22 -75.70
N LYS A 605 74.97 7.85 -74.85
CA LYS A 605 75.50 9.21 -75.08
C LYS A 605 76.76 9.29 -75.95
N ARG A 606 77.34 8.18 -76.42
CA ARG A 606 78.62 8.17 -77.18
C ARG A 606 78.55 7.76 -78.65
N ILE A 607 77.38 7.65 -79.27
CA ILE A 607 77.29 7.36 -80.71
C ILE A 607 76.58 8.52 -81.44
N ARG A 608 77.35 9.53 -81.82
CA ARG A 608 77.03 10.39 -82.99
C ARG A 608 77.79 9.81 -84.20
N PRO A 609 77.14 9.44 -85.30
CA PRO A 609 77.85 9.19 -86.55
C PRO A 609 78.11 10.52 -87.27
N ALA A 610 79.30 10.64 -87.85
CA ALA A 610 79.71 11.75 -88.68
C ALA A 610 79.22 11.55 -90.12
N ARG A 611 78.45 12.52 -90.64
CA ARG A 611 78.67 13.17 -91.94
C ARG A 611 77.83 14.43 -92.05
#